data_AF-A0A930MA73-F1
#
_entry.id   AF-A0A930MA73-F1
#
_cell.length_a   1.000
_cell.length_b   1.000
_cell.length_c   1.000
_cell.angle_alpha   90.00
_cell.angle_beta   90.00
_cell.angle_gamma   90.00
#
_symmetry.space_group_name_H-M   'P 1'
#
loop_
_entity.id
_entity.type
_entity.pdbx_description
1 polymer ?
#
loop_
_entity_poly.entity_id
_entity_poly.type
_entity_poly.pdbx_seq_one_letter_code
_entity_poly.pdbx_strand_id
1 'polypeptide(L)' 'ADYFKAEAEGVNAMCELMEKFGEKKLEEGRAEGRLEGRLEGHREMLDMARSLLKLNVPLEVIEKSSGLTRAEILAL' A
#
# COMPACT_ATOMS: atom_id res chain seq x y z
N ALA A 1 -36.60 -6.39 11.99
CA ALA A 1 -35.23 -5.82 12.13
C ALA A 1 -34.91 -5.46 13.59
N ASP A 2 -35.91 -5.45 14.48
CA ASP A 2 -35.80 -5.00 15.87
C ASP A 2 -35.12 -6.02 16.81
N TYR A 3 -34.98 -7.29 16.39
CA TYR A 3 -34.26 -8.34 17.13
C TYR A 3 -32.87 -7.89 17.59
N PHE A 4 -32.11 -7.22 16.70
CA PHE A 4 -30.76 -6.72 16.98
C PHE A 4 -30.69 -5.56 17.99
N LYS A 5 -31.80 -4.84 18.21
CA LYS A 5 -31.81 -3.60 19.02
C LYS A 5 -32.64 -3.70 20.30
N ALA A 6 -33.55 -4.66 20.39
CA ALA A 6 -34.50 -4.76 21.49
C ALA A 6 -34.23 -5.94 22.45
N GLU A 7 -33.59 -7.01 21.97
CA GLU A 7 -33.31 -8.22 22.77
C GLU A 7 -31.81 -8.33 23.07
N ALA A 8 -31.48 -8.65 24.32
CA ALA A 8 -30.09 -8.73 24.80
C ALA A 8 -29.23 -9.70 23.97
N GLU A 9 -29.82 -10.81 23.51
CA GLU A 9 -29.17 -11.78 22.63
C GLU A 9 -28.87 -11.20 21.25
N GLY A 10 -29.79 -10.41 20.69
CA GLY A 10 -29.59 -9.73 19.41
C GLY A 10 -28.53 -8.62 19.48
N VAL A 11 -28.48 -7.88 20.59
CA VAL A 11 -27.43 -6.88 20.84
C VAL A 11 -26.06 -7.55 21.02
N ASN A 12 -26.00 -8.68 21.73
CA ASN A 12 -24.77 -9.43 21.93
C ASN A 12 -24.23 -10.00 20.60
N ALA A 13 -25.11 -10.60 19.79
CA ALA A 13 -24.76 -11.07 18.44
C ALA A 13 -24.29 -9.92 17.53
N MET A 14 -24.86 -8.72 17.66
CA MET A 14 -24.39 -7.53 16.95
C MET A 14 -22.97 -7.12 17.35
N CYS A 15 -22.67 -7.13 18.66
CA CYS A 15 -21.38 -6.73 19.21
C CYS A 15 -20.27 -7.65 18.70
N GLU A 16 -20.46 -8.96 18.80
CA GLU A 16 -19.51 -9.96 18.30
C GLU A 16 -19.28 -9.84 16.78
N LEU A 17 -20.35 -9.53 16.04
CA LEU A 17 -20.28 -9.35 14.59
C LEU A 17 -19.47 -8.10 14.24
N MET A 18 -19.70 -6.99 14.94
CA MET A 18 -18.96 -5.74 14.74
C MET A 18 -17.48 -5.87 15.09
N GLU A 19 -17.14 -6.59 16.17
CA GLU A 19 -15.74 -6.87 16.54
C GLU A 19 -15.03 -7.63 15.43
N LYS A 20 -15.61 -8.74 14.95
CA LYS A 20 -15.04 -9.54 13.86
C LYS A 20 -14.89 -8.76 12.56
N PHE A 21 -15.89 -7.97 12.18
CA PHE A 21 -15.79 -7.12 10.99
C PHE A 21 -14.76 -6.01 11.15
N GLY A 22 -14.65 -5.41 12.34
CA GLY A 22 -13.70 -4.36 12.65
C GLY A 22 -12.25 -4.86 12.58
N GLU A 23 -11.96 -6.01 13.20
CA GLU A 23 -10.65 -6.65 13.15
C GLU A 23 -10.24 -6.98 11.71
N LYS A 24 -11.13 -7.62 10.97
CA LYS A 24 -10.89 -7.98 9.57
C LYS A 24 -10.63 -6.75 8.70
N LYS A 25 -11.44 -5.69 8.84
CA LYS A 25 -11.25 -4.45 8.08
C LYS A 25 -9.96 -3.73 8.42
N LEU A 26 -9.55 -3.77 9.68
CA LEU A 26 -8.29 -3.18 10.11
C LEU A 26 -7.07 -3.96 9.56
N GLU A 27 -7.15 -5.28 9.52
CA GLU A 27 -6.12 -6.12 8.93
C GLU A 27 -6.02 -5.92 7.40
N GLU A 28 -7.17 -5.90 6.71
CA GLU A 28 -7.27 -5.57 5.28
C GLU A 28 -6.63 -4.21 5.00
N GLY A 29 -7.00 -3.16 5.73
CA GLY A 29 -6.44 -1.81 5.52
C GLY A 29 -4.94 -1.72 5.77
N ARG A 30 -4.38 -2.51 6.72
CA ARG A 30 -2.92 -2.60 6.93
C ARG A 30 -2.21 -3.34 5.82
N ALA A 31 -2.84 -4.37 5.24
CA ALA A 31 -2.27 -5.10 4.12
C ALA A 31 -2.27 -4.24 2.85
N GLU A 32 -3.41 -3.59 2.57
CA GLU A 32 -3.59 -2.67 1.44
C GLU A 32 -2.62 -1.49 1.52
N GLY A 33 -2.56 -0.78 2.66
CA GLY A 33 -1.65 0.36 2.81
C GLY A 33 -0.17 0.01 2.66
N ARG A 34 0.26 -1.21 3.05
CA ARG A 34 1.62 -1.70 2.80
C ARG A 34 1.88 -1.99 1.33
N LEU A 35 0.88 -2.50 0.61
CA LEU A 35 0.99 -2.78 -0.81
C LEU A 35 1.04 -1.49 -1.62
N GLU A 36 0.10 -0.57 -1.35
CA GLU A 36 0.02 0.74 -1.99
C GLU A 36 1.29 1.55 -1.76
N GLY A 37 1.78 1.64 -0.52
CA GLY A 37 3.02 2.38 -0.22
C GLY A 37 4.25 1.80 -0.93
N ARG A 38 4.32 0.48 -1.15
CA ARG A 38 5.39 -0.13 -1.95
C ARG A 38 5.28 0.22 -3.43
N LEU A 39 4.07 0.19 -3.98
CA LEU A 39 3.83 0.52 -5.38
C LEU A 39 4.10 2.00 -5.66
N GLU A 40 3.66 2.88 -4.77
CA GLU A 40 3.87 4.32 -4.87
C GLU A 40 5.36 4.66 -4.75
N GLY A 41 6.06 4.15 -3.73
CA GLY A 41 7.50 4.38 -3.57
C GLY A 41 8.32 3.85 -4.77
N HIS A 42 7.96 2.70 -5.33
CA HIS A 42 8.60 2.19 -6.54
C HIS A 42 8.33 3.10 -7.74
N ARG A 43 7.09 3.57 -7.90
CA ARG A 43 6.73 4.49 -8.98
C ARG A 43 7.48 5.83 -8.88
N GLU A 44 7.53 6.43 -7.69
CA GLU A 44 8.28 7.66 -7.43
C GLU A 44 9.76 7.51 -7.78
N MET A 45 10.35 6.36 -7.44
CA MET A 45 11.74 6.04 -7.77
C MET A 45 11.99 5.98 -9.28
N LEU A 46 11.08 5.38 -10.05
CA LEU A 46 11.17 5.36 -11.52
C LEU A 46 11.04 6.77 -12.11
N ASP A 47 10.13 7.59 -11.59
CA ASP A 47 9.93 8.97 -12.04
C ASP A 47 11.15 9.87 -11.72
N MET A 48 11.79 9.64 -10.56
CA MET A 48 13.07 10.27 -10.24
C MET A 48 14.18 9.83 -11.21
N ALA A 49 14.33 8.52 -11.46
CA ALA A 49 15.34 8.00 -12.38
C ALA A 49 15.18 8.56 -13.80
N ARG A 50 13.94 8.69 -14.29
CA ARG A 50 13.62 9.38 -15.57
C ARG A 50 14.07 10.84 -15.58
N SER A 51 13.86 11.54 -14.46
CA SER A 51 14.26 12.94 -14.34
C SER A 51 15.79 13.09 -14.36
N LEU A 52 16.51 12.19 -13.68
CA LEU A 52 17.98 12.16 -13.69
C LEU A 52 18.55 11.86 -15.08
N LEU A 53 17.93 10.94 -15.83
CA LEU A 53 18.29 10.68 -17.23
C LEU A 53 18.14 11.93 -18.11
N LYS A 54 17.03 12.66 -17.96
CA LYS A 54 16.81 13.93 -18.70
C LYS A 54 17.84 15.01 -18.36
N LEU A 55 18.38 14.98 -17.14
CA LEU A 55 19.45 15.87 -16.70
C LEU A 55 20.86 15.39 -17.10
N ASN A 56 20.97 14.32 -17.91
CA ASN A 56 22.22 13.68 -18.32
C ASN A 56 23.09 13.21 -17.13
N VAL A 57 22.45 12.83 -16.02
CA VAL A 57 23.17 12.22 -14.90
C VAL A 57 23.69 10.84 -15.35
N PRO A 58 24.97 10.49 -15.08
CA PRO A 58 25.51 9.21 -15.51
C PRO A 58 24.74 8.01 -14.96
N LEU A 59 24.52 7.01 -15.81
CA LEU A 59 23.81 5.77 -15.46
C LEU A 59 24.36 5.11 -14.18
N GLU A 60 25.68 5.09 -14.02
CA GLU A 60 26.33 4.50 -12.84
C GLU A 60 25.94 5.20 -11.53
N VAL A 61 25.73 6.52 -11.58
CA VAL A 61 25.30 7.31 -10.41
C VAL A 61 23.84 7.01 -10.09
N ILE A 62 22.99 6.91 -11.11
CA ILE A 62 21.57 6.57 -10.93
C ILE A 62 21.45 5.17 -10.33
N GLU A 63 22.15 4.17 -10.89
CA GLU A 63 22.17 2.78 -10.40
C GLU A 63 22.61 2.69 -8.93
N LYS A 64 23.69 3.39 -8.56
CA LYS A 64 24.19 3.42 -7.17
C LYS A 64 23.28 4.13 -6.18
N SER A 65 22.45 5.08 -6.64
CA SER A 65 21.64 5.95 -5.76
C SER A 65 20.16 5.55 -5.69
N SER A 66 19.60 4.95 -6.75
CA SER A 66 18.20 4.53 -6.78
C SER A 66 18.02 3.06 -6.38
N GLY A 67 19.06 2.22 -6.47
CA GLY A 67 18.92 0.77 -6.26
C GLY A 67 18.21 0.04 -7.41
N LEU A 68 17.96 0.73 -8.53
CA LEU A 68 17.51 0.13 -9.78
C LEU A 68 18.68 -0.51 -10.51
N THR A 69 18.45 -1.64 -11.14
CA THR A 69 19.42 -2.27 -12.03
C THR A 69 19.61 -1.44 -13.30
N ARG A 70 20.78 -1.58 -13.91
CA ARG A 70 21.05 -0.97 -15.21
C ARG A 70 20.01 -1.32 -16.29
N ALA A 71 19.49 -2.54 -16.28
CA ALA A 71 18.45 -2.96 -17.22
C ALA A 71 17.12 -2.22 -16.99
N GLU A 72 16.72 -2.04 -15.73
CA GLU A 72 15.52 -1.28 -15.37
C GLU A 72 15.66 0.20 -15.77
N ILE A 73 16.82 0.81 -15.50
CA ILE A 73 17.05 2.23 -15.86
C ILE A 73 17.05 2.42 -17.38
N LEU A 74 17.60 1.48 -18.16
CA LEU A 74 17.59 1.54 -19.63
C LEU A 74 16.20 1.30 -20.23
N ALA A 75 15.27 0.72 -19.47
CA ALA A 75 13.89 0.46 -19.89
C ALA A 75 12.92 1.61 -19.54
N LEU A 76 13.39 2.67 -18.85
CA LEU A 76 12.59 3.80 -18.37
C LEU A 76 12.21 4.81 -19.45
#